data_AF-A0AAD1GKW5-F1
#
_entry.id   AF-A0AAD1GKW5-F1
#
_cell.length_a   1.000
_cell.length_b   1.000
_cell.length_c   1.000
_cell.angle_alpha   90.00
_cell.angle_beta   90.00
_cell.angle_gamma   90.00
#
_symmetry.space_group_name_H-M   'P 1'
#
loop_
_entity.id
_entity.type
_entity.pdbx_description
1 polymer ?
#
loop_
_entity_poly.entity_id
_entity_poly.type
_entity_poly.pdbx_seq_one_letter_code
_entity_poly.pdbx_strand_id
1 'polypeptide(L)'
;MDIRKVKKLIELLEESGIDELEIKEGEESVRISRHSKTPAQQFYAPAPMHAPAAAPAPAAAPVAAAAPAAPAAPALNGTVARSPMVGTFYRKSSPSSPSFVEVGQTVKKGDTLCIVEAMKMMNHIEAETSGVIESILVEDGQPVEYDQPLFTIV
;
A
#
# COMPACT_ATOMS: atom_id res chain seq x y z
N MET A 1 16.32 29.34 15.36
CA MET A 1 17.26 28.45 14.63
C MET A 1 18.58 29.18 14.32
N ASP A 2 19.75 28.61 14.60
CA ASP A 2 21.08 29.22 14.33
C ASP A 2 21.51 29.13 12.85
N ILE A 3 22.05 30.22 12.29
CA ILE A 3 22.56 30.27 10.89
C ILE A 3 23.66 29.23 10.60
N ARG A 4 24.43 28.82 11.62
CA ARG A 4 25.46 27.77 11.53
C ARG A 4 24.87 26.39 11.27
N LYS A 5 23.68 26.11 11.81
CA LYS A 5 22.97 24.82 11.62
C LYS A 5 22.35 24.74 10.22
N VAL A 6 21.81 25.85 9.73
CA VAL A 6 21.24 25.96 8.37
C VAL A 6 22.29 25.66 7.30
N LYS A 7 23.53 26.14 7.46
CA LYS A 7 24.62 25.87 6.50
C LYS A 7 24.96 24.38 6.39
N LYS A 8 25.01 23.68 7.53
CA LYS A 8 25.27 22.23 7.57
C LYS A 8 24.12 21.42 6.95
N LEU A 9 22.88 21.91 7.08
CA LEU A 9 21.70 21.30 6.45
C LEU A 9 21.72 21.43 4.92
N ILE A 10 22.24 22.54 4.39
CA ILE A 10 22.41 22.74 2.93
C ILE A 10 23.50 21.79 2.38
N GLU A 11 24.64 21.67 3.07
CA GLU A 11 25.71 20.73 2.69
C GLU A 11 25.21 19.26 2.70
N LEU A 12 24.47 18.86 3.73
CA LEU A 12 23.85 17.53 3.80
C LEU A 12 22.79 17.31 2.72
N LEU A 13 22.05 18.35 2.35
CA LEU A 13 21.08 18.27 1.27
C LEU A 13 21.79 17.97 -0.05
N GLU A 14 22.87 18.70 -0.39
CA GLU A 14 23.68 18.45 -1.61
C GLU A 14 24.26 17.03 -1.68
N GLU A 15 24.78 16.48 -0.58
CA GLU A 15 25.40 15.16 -0.57
C GLU A 15 24.38 14.00 -0.62
N SER A 16 23.19 14.21 -0.06
CA SER A 16 22.13 13.17 0.03
C SER A 16 21.25 13.05 -1.21
N GLY A 17 21.40 13.95 -2.19
CA GLY A 17 20.56 13.96 -3.39
C GLY A 17 19.10 14.37 -3.16
N ILE A 18 18.72 14.77 -1.93
CA ILE A 18 17.35 15.11 -1.56
C ILE A 18 16.92 16.46 -2.18
N ASP A 19 15.73 16.51 -2.78
CA ASP A 19 15.24 17.71 -3.49
C ASP A 19 14.63 18.77 -2.55
N GLU A 20 14.12 18.36 -1.39
CA GLU A 20 13.46 19.23 -0.42
C GLU A 20 13.61 18.71 1.04
N LEU A 21 13.87 19.62 1.97
CA LEU A 21 13.97 19.34 3.41
C LEU A 21 13.21 20.40 4.22
N GLU A 22 12.22 19.97 5.00
CA GLU A 22 11.47 20.81 5.95
C GLU A 22 11.72 20.34 7.38
N ILE A 23 12.14 21.24 8.26
CA ILE A 23 12.39 20.97 9.69
C ILE A 23 11.61 21.97 10.54
N LYS A 24 10.94 21.45 11.57
CA LYS A 24 10.18 22.24 12.56
C LYS A 24 10.79 22.03 13.95
N GLU A 25 11.22 23.11 14.58
CA GLU A 25 11.67 23.14 15.98
C GLU A 25 10.81 24.16 16.75
N GLY A 26 9.83 23.68 17.52
CA GLY A 26 8.90 24.54 18.25
C GLY A 26 8.00 25.36 17.31
N GLU A 27 8.07 26.69 17.40
CA GLU A 27 7.33 27.64 16.54
C GLU A 27 8.11 28.03 15.27
N GLU A 28 9.39 27.63 15.15
CA GLU A 28 10.23 27.97 14.01
C GLU A 28 10.21 26.83 12.96
N SER A 29 9.91 27.18 11.70
CA SER A 29 9.96 26.24 10.57
C SER A 29 10.95 26.70 9.51
N VAL A 30 11.76 25.76 9.01
CA VAL A 30 12.77 26.02 7.97
C VAL A 30 12.58 25.02 6.84
N ARG A 31 12.28 25.53 5.65
CA ARG A 31 12.12 24.76 4.41
C ARG A 31 13.24 25.11 3.44
N ILE A 32 13.99 24.11 3.00
CA ILE A 32 15.12 24.23 2.07
C ILE A 32 14.77 23.39 0.85
N SER A 33 14.68 24.02 -0.32
CA SER A 33 14.40 23.34 -1.59
C SER A 33 15.48 23.66 -2.61
N ARG A 34 15.91 22.65 -3.36
CA ARG A 34 16.97 22.78 -4.38
C ARG A 34 16.48 23.44 -5.66
N HIS A 35 15.17 23.43 -5.90
CA HIS A 35 14.56 23.92 -7.12
C HIS A 35 13.70 25.16 -6.84
N SER A 36 14.28 26.35 -7.01
CA SER A 36 13.52 27.58 -7.14
C SER A 36 12.77 27.60 -8.48
N LYS A 37 11.66 26.87 -8.57
CA LYS A 37 10.74 27.02 -9.71
C LYS A 37 9.93 28.30 -9.57
N THR A 38 10.39 29.34 -10.25
CA THR A 38 9.57 30.38 -10.90
C THR A 38 10.45 30.91 -12.03
N PRO A 39 9.99 31.02 -13.29
CA PRO A 39 8.71 31.56 -13.77
C PRO A 39 8.00 30.57 -14.74
N ALA A 40 6.81 30.78 -15.30
CA ALA A 40 6.22 32.01 -15.80
C ALA A 40 4.69 31.92 -15.88
N GLN A 41 4.07 33.08 -15.66
CA GLN A 41 2.71 33.35 -16.11
C GLN A 41 2.64 33.17 -17.63
N GLN A 42 1.75 32.29 -18.08
CA GLN A 42 1.25 32.36 -19.44
C GLN A 42 -0.04 33.18 -19.43
N PHE A 43 0.10 34.45 -19.79
CA PHE A 43 -1.00 35.26 -20.32
C PHE A 43 -1.53 34.57 -21.59
N TYR A 44 -2.74 34.02 -21.53
CA TYR A 44 -3.51 33.76 -22.73
C TYR A 44 -4.43 34.96 -23.01
N ALA A 45 -4.22 35.57 -24.17
CA ALA A 45 -5.06 36.64 -24.69
C ALA A 45 -6.50 36.12 -24.96
N PRO A 46 -7.54 36.95 -24.75
CA PRO A 46 -8.90 36.58 -25.12
C PRO A 46 -9.06 36.67 -26.64
N ALA A 47 -9.33 35.52 -27.27
CA ALA A 47 -9.76 35.43 -28.67
C ALA A 47 -11.31 35.26 -28.74
N PRO A 48 -11.94 35.67 -29.84
CA PRO A 48 -13.28 36.28 -29.82
C PRO A 48 -14.44 35.30 -29.66
N MET A 49 -15.46 35.79 -28.96
CA MET A 49 -16.80 35.21 -28.82
C MET A 49 -17.36 34.76 -30.18
N HIS A 50 -17.64 33.46 -30.30
CA HIS A 50 -18.57 32.93 -31.28
C HIS A 50 -19.93 32.69 -30.61
N ALA A 51 -20.98 33.04 -31.35
CA ALA A 51 -22.38 33.08 -30.95
C ALA A 51 -22.92 31.72 -30.44
N PRO A 52 -23.95 31.71 -29.57
CA PRO A 52 -24.55 30.47 -29.09
C PRO A 52 -25.34 29.80 -30.20
N ALA A 53 -24.93 28.58 -30.56
CA ALA A 53 -25.71 27.67 -31.39
C ALA A 53 -26.41 26.63 -30.50
N ALA A 54 -27.70 26.46 -30.78
CA ALA A 54 -28.71 25.52 -30.29
C ALA A 54 -28.30 24.39 -29.33
N ALA A 55 -29.07 24.28 -28.26
CA ALA A 55 -29.09 23.16 -27.32
C ALA A 55 -29.46 21.82 -28.00
N PRO A 56 -28.72 20.72 -27.75
CA PRO A 56 -29.23 19.37 -27.91
C PRO A 56 -29.86 18.85 -26.62
N ALA A 57 -30.85 17.98 -26.80
CA ALA A 57 -31.70 17.34 -25.80
C ALA A 57 -30.95 16.60 -24.68
N PRO A 58 -31.58 16.36 -23.51
CA PRO A 58 -30.95 15.67 -22.39
C PRO A 58 -30.57 14.24 -22.77
N ALA A 59 -29.27 13.94 -22.74
CA ALA A 59 -28.74 12.60 -22.82
C ALA A 59 -29.10 11.83 -21.54
N ALA A 60 -29.61 10.61 -21.72
CA ALA A 60 -29.87 9.67 -20.65
C ALA A 60 -28.61 9.41 -19.81
N ALA A 61 -28.80 9.34 -18.50
CA ALA A 61 -27.76 9.03 -17.52
C ALA A 61 -27.02 7.73 -17.90
N PRO A 62 -25.69 7.66 -17.70
CA PRO A 62 -24.98 6.41 -17.87
C PRO A 62 -25.49 5.43 -16.82
N VAL A 63 -26.04 4.33 -17.30
CA VAL A 63 -26.39 3.16 -16.49
C VAL A 63 -25.10 2.69 -15.84
N ALA A 64 -25.09 2.61 -14.50
CA ALA A 64 -24.00 2.02 -13.75
C ALA A 64 -23.72 0.62 -14.30
N ALA A 65 -22.53 0.44 -14.87
CA ALA A 65 -22.04 -0.87 -15.25
C ALA A 65 -22.05 -1.75 -14.01
N ALA A 66 -22.83 -2.83 -14.06
CA ALA A 66 -22.81 -3.86 -13.04
C ALA A 66 -21.36 -4.35 -12.89
N ALA A 67 -20.82 -4.24 -11.67
CA ALA A 67 -19.53 -4.80 -11.31
C ALA A 67 -19.53 -6.30 -11.67
N PRO A 68 -18.42 -6.85 -12.19
CA PRO A 68 -18.32 -8.28 -12.45
C PRO A 68 -18.57 -9.02 -11.15
N ALA A 69 -19.50 -9.98 -11.16
CA ALA A 69 -19.68 -10.88 -10.04
C ALA A 69 -18.34 -11.59 -9.77
N ALA A 70 -17.81 -11.40 -8.57
CA ALA A 70 -16.59 -12.07 -8.11
C ALA A 70 -16.78 -13.59 -8.26
N PRO A 71 -15.76 -14.34 -8.73
CA PRO A 71 -15.85 -15.80 -8.82
C PRO A 71 -16.21 -16.36 -7.44
N ALA A 72 -17.16 -17.30 -7.38
CA ALA A 72 -17.48 -18.00 -6.15
C ALA A 72 -16.20 -18.64 -5.61
N ALA A 73 -15.81 -18.25 -4.39
CA ALA A 73 -14.61 -18.76 -3.75
C ALA A 73 -14.69 -20.30 -3.70
N PRO A 74 -13.59 -21.01 -4.02
CA PRO A 74 -13.57 -22.47 -3.95
C PRO A 74 -13.99 -22.92 -2.55
N ALA A 75 -14.73 -24.03 -2.47
CA ALA A 75 -15.06 -24.65 -1.19
C ALA A 75 -13.76 -25.07 -0.50
N LEU A 76 -13.33 -24.30 0.50
CA LEU A 76 -12.17 -24.60 1.32
C LEU A 76 -12.60 -25.68 2.33
N ASN A 77 -11.91 -26.83 2.33
CA ASN A 77 -12.16 -27.89 3.31
C ASN A 77 -11.49 -27.53 4.65
N GLY A 78 -12.02 -27.93 5.80
CA GLY A 78 -11.34 -27.68 7.08
C GLY A 78 -11.39 -26.23 7.59
N THR A 79 -10.44 -25.87 8.46
CA THR A 79 -10.37 -24.57 9.12
C THR A 79 -9.57 -23.58 8.28
N VAL A 80 -10.21 -22.49 7.87
CA VAL A 80 -9.57 -21.46 7.05
C VAL A 80 -8.94 -20.40 7.95
N ALA A 81 -7.61 -20.27 7.87
CA ALA A 81 -6.91 -19.15 8.49
C ALA A 81 -6.96 -17.93 7.56
N ARG A 82 -7.43 -16.79 8.08
CA ARG A 82 -7.71 -15.57 7.30
C ARG A 82 -6.82 -14.42 7.73
N SER A 83 -6.65 -13.44 6.84
CA SER A 83 -5.89 -12.24 7.16
C SER A 83 -6.68 -11.33 8.10
N PRO A 84 -6.14 -10.95 9.27
CA PRO A 84 -6.80 -10.01 10.19
C PRO A 84 -6.64 -8.55 9.75
N MET A 85 -5.90 -8.28 8.67
CA MET A 85 -5.56 -6.92 8.22
C MET A 85 -5.28 -6.87 6.71
N VAL A 86 -5.26 -5.66 6.16
CA VAL A 86 -4.79 -5.39 4.79
C VAL A 86 -3.28 -5.23 4.81
N GLY A 87 -2.56 -5.86 3.88
CA GLY A 87 -1.10 -5.77 3.82
C GLY A 87 -0.47 -6.60 2.71
N THR A 88 0.81 -6.89 2.83
CA THR A 88 1.55 -7.78 1.92
C THR A 88 1.86 -9.10 2.62
N PHE A 89 1.50 -10.21 2.00
CA PHE A 89 1.74 -11.55 2.54
C PHE A 89 3.18 -12.01 2.30
N TYR A 90 3.83 -12.53 3.34
CA TYR A 90 5.14 -13.16 3.24
C TYR A 90 5.19 -14.50 3.93
N ARG A 91 5.78 -15.47 3.25
CA ARG A 91 5.99 -16.84 3.75
C ARG A 91 7.18 -16.97 4.69
N LYS A 92 8.08 -15.98 4.71
CA LYS A 92 9.37 -16.02 5.39
C LYS A 92 9.55 -14.78 6.25
N SER A 93 10.35 -14.90 7.31
CA SER A 93 10.75 -13.74 8.13
C SER A 93 11.72 -12.79 7.42
N SER A 94 12.46 -13.30 6.43
CA SER A 94 13.36 -12.53 5.56
C SER A 94 13.62 -13.28 4.25
N PRO A 95 14.17 -12.62 3.21
CA PRO A 95 14.42 -13.27 1.91
C PRO A 95 15.31 -14.52 1.97
N SER A 96 16.22 -14.61 2.95
CA SER A 96 17.15 -15.73 3.14
C SER A 96 16.67 -16.76 4.16
N SER A 97 15.56 -16.49 4.87
CA SER A 97 15.01 -17.41 5.86
C SER A 97 14.16 -18.51 5.22
N PRO A 98 14.03 -19.68 5.86
CA PRO A 98 13.07 -20.69 5.44
C PRO A 98 11.63 -20.16 5.58
N SER A 99 10.70 -20.78 4.85
CA SER A 99 9.28 -20.53 5.04
C SER A 99 8.88 -20.90 6.48
N PHE A 100 7.94 -20.18 7.07
CA PHE A 100 7.38 -20.55 8.38
C PHE A 100 6.71 -21.93 8.33
N VAL A 101 5.93 -22.17 7.26
CA VAL A 101 5.25 -23.44 7.03
C VAL A 101 5.29 -23.87 5.56
N GLU A 102 5.17 -25.18 5.35
CA GLU A 102 5.00 -25.83 4.04
C GLU A 102 3.70 -26.66 4.02
N VAL A 103 3.18 -26.92 2.81
CA VAL A 103 2.01 -27.81 2.63
C VAL A 103 2.35 -29.22 3.13
N GLY A 104 1.45 -29.82 3.89
CA GLY A 104 1.62 -31.12 4.55
C GLY A 104 2.31 -31.05 5.91
N GLN A 105 2.74 -29.86 6.36
CA GLN A 105 3.35 -29.69 7.69
C GLN A 105 2.28 -29.66 8.79
N THR A 106 2.55 -30.33 9.91
CA THR A 106 1.73 -30.20 11.13
C THR A 106 2.06 -28.91 11.87
N VAL A 107 1.02 -28.16 12.24
CA VAL A 107 1.10 -26.94 13.04
C VAL A 107 0.26 -27.08 14.31
N LYS A 108 0.64 -26.36 15.36
CA LYS A 108 -0.10 -26.26 16.62
C LYS A 108 -0.70 -24.86 16.74
N LYS A 109 -1.76 -24.75 17.54
CA LYS A 109 -2.29 -23.44 17.94
C LYS A 109 -1.15 -22.55 18.51
N GLY A 110 -1.02 -21.35 17.97
CA GLY A 110 0.03 -20.38 18.31
C GLY A 110 1.29 -20.46 17.45
N ASP A 111 1.44 -21.46 16.58
CA ASP A 111 2.58 -21.51 15.64
C ASP A 111 2.42 -20.43 14.56
N THR A 112 3.51 -19.74 14.23
CA THR A 112 3.52 -18.74 13.16
C THR A 112 3.35 -19.40 11.79
N LEU A 113 2.39 -18.90 11.01
CA LEU A 113 2.09 -19.37 9.64
C LEU A 113 2.72 -18.47 8.57
N CYS A 114 2.65 -17.15 8.76
CA CYS A 114 3.17 -16.16 7.82
C CYS A 114 3.36 -14.80 8.48
N ILE A 115 3.87 -13.84 7.71
CA ILE A 115 3.84 -12.42 8.05
C ILE A 115 2.88 -11.70 7.11
N VAL A 116 2.13 -10.75 7.65
CA VAL A 116 1.43 -9.73 6.86
C VAL A 116 2.07 -8.37 7.19
N GLU A 117 2.72 -7.76 6.19
CA GLU A 117 3.31 -6.44 6.33
C GLU A 117 2.24 -5.37 6.12
N ALA A 118 2.01 -4.55 7.14
CA ALA A 118 1.14 -3.39 7.06
C ALA A 118 1.85 -2.18 7.66
N MET A 119 1.94 -1.08 6.90
CA MET A 119 2.60 0.17 7.34
C MET A 119 4.03 -0.03 7.88
N LYS A 120 4.84 -0.88 7.22
CA LYS A 120 6.21 -1.29 7.64
C LYS A 120 6.29 -2.12 8.94
N MET A 121 5.16 -2.58 9.47
CA MET A 121 5.12 -3.50 10.60
C MET A 121 4.94 -4.94 10.10
N MET A 122 5.82 -5.84 10.56
CA MET A 122 5.79 -7.26 10.23
C MET A 122 4.92 -8.02 11.23
N ASN A 123 3.63 -8.14 10.93
CA ASN A 123 2.67 -8.77 11.83
C ASN A 123 2.65 -10.28 11.61
N HIS A 124 2.93 -11.05 12.67
CA HIS A 124 2.96 -12.51 12.61
C HIS A 124 1.52 -13.03 12.70
N ILE A 125 1.16 -13.90 11.75
CA ILE A 125 -0.13 -14.59 11.76
C ILE A 125 0.09 -15.96 12.36
N GLU A 126 -0.62 -16.25 13.44
CA GLU A 126 -0.51 -17.50 14.19
C GLU A 126 -1.67 -18.45 13.86
N ALA A 127 -1.45 -19.75 13.98
CA ALA A 127 -2.48 -20.75 13.83
C ALA A 127 -3.49 -20.68 14.99
N GLU A 128 -4.78 -20.58 14.68
CA GLU A 128 -5.84 -20.58 15.71
C GLU A 128 -6.21 -21.99 16.18
N THR A 129 -5.91 -23.00 15.34
CA THR A 129 -6.14 -24.42 15.60
C THR A 129 -4.89 -25.23 15.28
N SER A 130 -4.77 -26.40 15.90
CA SER A 130 -3.76 -27.40 15.53
C SER A 130 -4.28 -28.26 14.38
N GLY A 131 -3.40 -28.68 13.48
CA GLY A 131 -3.75 -29.51 12.31
C GLY A 131 -2.62 -29.60 11.30
N VAL A 132 -2.95 -29.94 10.06
CA VAL A 132 -2.00 -30.03 8.94
C VAL A 132 -2.33 -28.96 7.90
N ILE A 133 -1.30 -28.27 7.38
CA ILE A 133 -1.48 -27.31 6.29
C ILE A 133 -1.89 -28.05 5.01
N GLU A 134 -3.14 -27.91 4.59
CA GLU A 134 -3.66 -28.49 3.34
C GLU A 134 -3.26 -27.65 2.13
N SER A 135 -3.41 -26.32 2.23
CA SER A 135 -3.11 -25.41 1.12
C SER A 135 -2.70 -24.03 1.60
N ILE A 136 -1.81 -23.39 0.82
CA ILE A 136 -1.45 -21.98 0.93
C ILE A 136 -2.14 -21.25 -0.23
N LEU A 137 -3.02 -20.30 0.08
CA LEU A 137 -3.95 -19.70 -0.88
C LEU A 137 -3.43 -18.39 -1.49
N VAL A 138 -2.29 -17.89 -0.98
CA VAL A 138 -1.68 -16.63 -1.37
C VAL A 138 -0.20 -16.85 -1.66
N GLU A 139 0.31 -16.21 -2.72
CA GLU A 139 1.73 -16.26 -3.08
C GLU A 139 2.56 -15.24 -2.30
N ASP A 140 3.85 -15.55 -2.11
CA ASP A 140 4.80 -14.67 -1.41
C ASP A 140 4.91 -13.29 -2.11
N GLY A 141 4.78 -12.21 -1.35
CA GLY A 141 4.83 -10.84 -1.83
C GLY A 141 3.50 -10.31 -2.41
N GLN A 142 2.42 -11.08 -2.37
CA GLN A 142 1.11 -10.61 -2.87
C GLN A 142 0.37 -9.72 -1.85
N PRO A 143 -0.39 -8.72 -2.32
CA PRO A 143 -1.28 -7.97 -1.45
C PRO A 143 -2.42 -8.87 -0.94
N VAL A 144 -2.81 -8.66 0.31
CA VAL A 144 -3.94 -9.32 0.95
C VAL A 144 -4.89 -8.31 1.58
N GLU A 145 -6.18 -8.63 1.55
CA GLU A 145 -7.26 -7.86 2.14
C GLU A 145 -7.68 -8.40 3.51
N TYR A 146 -8.45 -7.61 4.25
CA TYR A 146 -9.08 -8.06 5.48
C TYR A 146 -10.01 -9.25 5.21
N ASP A 147 -9.96 -10.25 6.09
CA ASP A 147 -10.73 -11.50 6.02
C ASP A 147 -10.42 -12.39 4.80
N GLN A 148 -9.38 -12.05 4.01
CA GLN A 148 -8.94 -12.87 2.89
C GLN A 148 -8.38 -14.22 3.37
N PRO A 149 -8.83 -15.36 2.82
CA PRO A 149 -8.25 -16.67 3.10
C PRO A 149 -6.76 -16.74 2.77
N LEU A 150 -5.95 -17.20 3.73
CA LEU A 150 -4.50 -17.35 3.59
C LEU A 150 -4.08 -18.83 3.55
N PHE A 151 -4.64 -19.62 4.46
CA PHE A 151 -4.33 -21.05 4.60
C PHE A 151 -5.58 -21.86 4.87
N THR A 152 -5.45 -23.15 4.58
CA THR A 152 -6.42 -24.17 4.95
C THR A 152 -5.76 -25.20 5.84
N ILE A 153 -6.37 -25.49 7.00
CA ILE A 153 -5.84 -26.40 8.02
C ILE A 153 -6.86 -27.51 8.28
N VAL A 154 -6.42 -28.77 8.18
CA VAL A 154 -7.24 -29.98 8.37
C VAL A 154 -6.81 -30.81 9.57
#